data_AF-A0A672SCA0-F1
#
_entry.id   AF-A0A672SCA0-F1
#
_cell.length_a   1.000
_cell.length_b   1.000
_cell.length_c   1.000
_cell.angle_alpha   90.00
_cell.angle_beta   90.00
_cell.angle_gamma   90.00
#
_symmetry.space_group_name_H-M   'P 1'
#
loop_
_entity.id
_entity.type
_entity.pdbx_description
1 polymer ?
#
loop_
_entity_poly.entity_id
_entity_poly.type
_entity_poly.pdbx_seq_one_letter_code
_entity_poly.pdbx_strand_id
1 'polypeptide(L)'
;MCLYYEKRCSENACAKTSFTFLRQELPVRLANIMKEIDLLPDNLLRTPSVRLVQSWYMHSFQDILEFKDRDVDDEMLKQDFTDAVIKIRNRHNDVVPTMAQGVVEYKETYGTDPITSQNIQYFLDRFYMSRISIRMLLNQHTLLFGGKVHDNPAHPKQIGSIDPSCHVTDVVKDAYENACNLCSRYYMNSPELVLEEFNVKGPDKPIAVVYVPSHLYHMVFELFKNAMRATMELYEDAMEYPPVHVQIVLGHEDLTVKVSDRGGGVPLRKIDRLFTYTYSTAPRPQMDTKQLYYISQYYCFYCIFDQIV
;
A
#
# COMPACT_ATOMS: atom_id res chain seq x y z
N MET A 1 -15.98 1.09 11.12
CA MET A 1 -15.82 1.48 12.53
C MET A 1 -15.52 2.97 12.63
N CYS A 2 -14.39 3.51 12.14
CA CYS A 2 -14.06 4.95 12.22
C CYS A 2 -15.14 5.93 11.71
N LEU A 3 -15.72 5.71 10.52
CA LEU A 3 -16.79 6.59 9.98
C LEU A 3 -18.08 6.62 10.81
N TYR A 4 -18.36 5.51 11.51
CA TYR A 4 -19.51 5.41 12.41
C TYR A 4 -19.21 6.00 13.79
N TYR A 5 -17.93 6.01 14.19
CA TYR A 5 -17.48 6.61 15.44
C TYR A 5 -17.60 8.13 15.43
N GLU A 6 -17.41 8.79 14.28
CA GLU A 6 -17.46 10.25 14.21
C GLU A 6 -18.89 10.79 14.01
N LYS A 7 -19.74 10.14 13.19
CA LYS A 7 -21.14 10.60 12.97
C LYS A 7 -22.03 10.59 14.21
N ARG A 8 -21.65 9.88 15.28
CA ARG A 8 -22.37 9.85 16.57
C ARG A 8 -21.68 10.64 17.68
N CYS A 9 -20.43 11.01 17.52
CA CYS A 9 -19.70 11.82 18.49
C CYS A 9 -19.67 13.27 18.01
N SER A 10 -20.61 14.06 18.49
CA SER A 10 -20.47 15.52 18.57
C SER A 10 -19.09 15.86 19.15
N GLU A 11 -18.24 16.54 18.39
CA GLU A 11 -16.97 17.18 18.80
C GLU A 11 -15.90 16.31 19.50
N ASN A 12 -16.16 15.02 19.77
CA ASN A 12 -15.30 14.14 20.58
C ASN A 12 -15.23 12.71 20.01
N ALA A 13 -14.63 12.53 18.83
CA ALA A 13 -13.87 11.29 18.59
C ALA A 13 -12.70 11.28 19.59
N CYS A 14 -12.97 10.89 20.84
CA CYS A 14 -12.05 11.20 21.95
C CYS A 14 -10.72 10.46 21.77
N ALA A 15 -9.61 11.20 21.85
CA ALA A 15 -8.25 10.64 21.88
C ALA A 15 -8.13 9.49 22.90
N LYS A 16 -8.88 9.57 24.03
CA LYS A 16 -9.01 8.51 25.03
C LYS A 16 -9.51 7.18 24.45
N THR A 17 -10.53 7.21 23.60
CA THR A 17 -11.11 6.01 22.98
C THR A 17 -10.13 5.41 21.98
N SER A 18 -9.49 6.25 21.16
CA SER A 18 -8.46 5.81 20.22
C SER A 18 -7.26 5.18 20.95
N PHE A 19 -6.77 5.85 22.00
CA PHE A 19 -5.72 5.35 22.90
C PHE A 19 -6.09 3.99 23.51
N THR A 20 -7.27 3.90 24.14
CA THR A 20 -7.74 2.69 24.82
C THR A 20 -7.84 1.50 23.87
N PHE A 21 -8.32 1.74 22.64
CA PHE A 21 -8.40 0.71 21.61
C PHE A 21 -7.00 0.30 21.13
N LEU A 22 -6.17 1.26 20.71
CA LEU A 22 -4.89 0.96 20.06
C LEU A 22 -3.86 0.35 21.00
N ARG A 23 -3.84 0.74 22.29
CA ARG A 23 -2.94 0.12 23.27
C ARG A 23 -3.25 -1.36 23.53
N GLN A 24 -4.45 -1.82 23.19
CA GLN A 24 -4.85 -3.24 23.28
C GLN A 24 -4.70 -3.94 21.93
N GLU A 25 -5.13 -3.30 20.84
CA GLU A 25 -5.17 -3.90 19.51
C GLU A 25 -3.78 -4.01 18.86
N LEU A 26 -2.93 -2.99 18.98
CA LEU A 26 -1.61 -2.99 18.34
C LEU A 26 -0.69 -4.12 18.87
N PRO A 27 -0.56 -4.37 20.19
CA PRO A 27 0.23 -5.50 20.68
C PRO A 27 -0.24 -6.84 20.14
N VAL A 28 -1.55 -7.05 20.04
CA VAL A 28 -2.12 -8.31 19.50
C VAL A 28 -1.71 -8.50 18.04
N ARG A 29 -1.87 -7.46 17.21
CA ARG A 29 -1.50 -7.53 15.78
C ARG A 29 0.00 -7.71 15.57
N LEU A 30 0.82 -6.95 16.32
CA LEU A 30 2.28 -7.06 16.26
C LEU A 30 2.74 -8.46 16.69
N ALA A 31 2.21 -9.01 17.80
CA ALA A 31 2.55 -10.34 18.27
C ALA A 31 2.14 -11.44 17.27
N ASN A 32 0.96 -11.33 16.65
CA ASN A 32 0.53 -12.26 15.61
C ASN A 32 1.48 -12.24 14.41
N ILE A 33 1.86 -11.06 13.91
CA ILE A 33 2.84 -10.96 12.81
C ILE A 33 4.19 -11.55 13.22
N MET A 34 4.68 -11.22 14.41
CA MET A 34 5.95 -11.77 14.90
C MET A 34 5.92 -13.30 14.92
N LYS A 35 4.80 -13.89 15.34
CA LYS A 35 4.62 -15.34 15.31
C LYS A 35 4.53 -15.91 13.91
N GLU A 36 3.91 -15.20 12.96
CA GLU A 36 3.93 -15.61 11.57
C GLU A 36 5.33 -15.56 10.97
N ILE A 37 6.14 -14.55 11.32
CA ILE A 37 7.54 -14.47 10.87
C ILE A 37 8.32 -15.66 11.45
N ASP A 38 8.16 -15.98 12.73
CA ASP A 38 8.84 -17.11 13.39
C ASP A 38 8.53 -18.48 12.74
N LEU A 39 7.46 -18.58 11.94
CA LEU A 39 7.09 -19.80 11.21
C LEU A 39 7.70 -19.89 9.80
N LEU A 40 8.46 -18.88 9.37
CA LEU A 40 9.20 -18.93 8.12
C LEU A 40 10.31 -20.00 8.17
N PRO A 41 10.75 -20.51 7.01
CA PRO A 41 11.89 -21.42 6.96
C PRO A 41 13.14 -20.84 7.63
N ASP A 42 13.86 -21.64 8.41
CA ASP A 42 15.06 -21.21 9.16
C ASP A 42 16.08 -20.46 8.30
N ASN A 43 16.28 -20.90 7.07
CA ASN A 43 17.21 -20.27 6.14
C ASN A 43 16.76 -18.88 5.70
N LEU A 44 15.44 -18.64 5.59
CA LEU A 44 14.87 -17.32 5.32
C LEU A 44 14.92 -16.44 6.58
N LEU A 45 14.63 -17.00 7.76
CA LEU A 45 14.76 -16.30 9.04
C LEU A 45 16.18 -15.80 9.33
N ARG A 46 17.19 -16.49 8.80
CA ARG A 46 18.61 -16.13 8.98
C ARG A 46 19.07 -15.01 8.05
N THR A 47 18.28 -14.63 7.04
CA THR A 47 18.71 -13.56 6.13
C THR A 47 18.79 -12.22 6.88
N PRO A 48 19.82 -11.40 6.63
CA PRO A 48 20.00 -10.13 7.35
C PRO A 48 18.75 -9.24 7.31
N SER A 49 18.08 -9.21 6.16
CA SER A 49 16.91 -8.38 5.94
C SER A 49 15.68 -8.85 6.75
N VAL A 50 15.41 -10.15 6.84
CA VAL A 50 14.31 -10.67 7.68
C VAL A 50 14.58 -10.43 9.16
N ARG A 51 15.82 -10.61 9.61
CA ARG A 51 16.21 -10.31 11.01
C ARG A 51 16.04 -8.83 11.36
N LEU A 52 16.33 -7.94 10.42
CA LEU A 52 16.11 -6.50 10.60
C LEU A 52 14.61 -6.21 10.79
N VAL A 53 13.76 -6.78 9.95
CA VAL A 53 12.29 -6.64 10.10
C VAL A 53 11.81 -7.19 11.44
N GLN A 54 12.26 -8.39 11.85
CA GLN A 54 11.94 -8.95 13.18
C GLN A 54 12.31 -7.97 14.31
N SER A 55 13.49 -7.34 14.24
CA SER A 55 13.91 -6.37 15.24
C SER A 55 12.98 -5.16 15.31
N TRP A 56 12.49 -4.66 14.17
CA TRP A 56 11.58 -3.51 14.13
C TRP A 56 10.22 -3.81 14.76
N TYR A 57 9.68 -5.00 14.49
CA TYR A 57 8.43 -5.47 15.12
C TYR A 57 8.62 -5.68 16.63
N MET A 58 9.73 -6.29 17.06
CA MET A 58 10.04 -6.46 18.48
C MET A 58 10.14 -5.12 19.22
N HIS A 59 10.89 -4.16 18.68
CA HIS A 59 11.02 -2.83 19.28
C HIS A 59 9.68 -2.08 19.34
N SER A 60 8.83 -2.24 18.33
CA SER A 60 7.52 -1.58 18.32
C SER A 60 6.53 -2.23 19.27
N PHE A 61 6.62 -3.56 19.42
CA PHE A 61 5.86 -4.28 20.42
C PHE A 61 6.23 -3.80 21.83
N GLN A 62 7.53 -3.67 22.11
CA GLN A 62 8.04 -3.13 23.38
C GLN A 62 7.55 -1.69 23.62
N ASP A 63 7.73 -0.80 22.63
CA ASP A 63 7.29 0.60 22.72
C ASP A 63 5.79 0.72 23.08
N ILE A 64 4.90 -0.07 22.46
CA ILE A 64 3.45 0.00 22.77
C ILE A 64 3.12 -0.64 24.12
N LEU A 65 3.84 -1.69 24.51
CA LEU A 65 3.53 -2.44 25.73
C LEU A 65 3.67 -1.57 26.99
N GLU A 66 4.52 -0.53 26.95
CA GLU A 66 4.68 0.47 28.01
C GLU A 66 3.36 1.18 28.37
N PHE A 67 2.39 1.23 27.44
CA PHE A 67 1.11 1.93 27.61
C PHE A 67 -0.05 1.02 28.06
N LYS A 68 0.14 -0.31 28.08
CA LYS A 68 -0.95 -1.29 28.26
C LYS A 68 -1.74 -1.09 29.55
N ASP A 69 -1.04 -0.94 30.66
CA ASP A 69 -1.62 -0.89 32.02
C ASP A 69 -1.58 0.52 32.62
N ARG A 70 -1.40 1.54 31.78
CA ARG A 70 -1.33 2.95 32.20
C ARG A 70 -2.73 3.58 32.35
N ASP A 71 -2.82 4.66 33.11
CA ASP A 71 -4.09 5.38 33.29
C ASP A 71 -4.55 6.06 31.99
N VAL A 72 -5.81 5.86 31.62
CA VAL A 72 -6.41 6.39 30.38
C VAL A 72 -6.80 7.86 30.47
N ASP A 73 -6.87 8.40 31.69
CA ASP A 73 -7.27 9.79 31.95
C ASP A 73 -6.10 10.77 31.97
N ASP A 74 -4.86 10.29 31.87
CA ASP A 74 -3.66 11.12 31.78
C ASP A 74 -3.49 11.72 30.35
N GLU A 75 -3.61 13.04 30.24
CA GLU A 75 -3.40 13.78 28.98
C GLU A 75 -1.97 13.73 28.48
N MET A 76 -0.98 13.79 29.37
CA MET A 76 0.43 13.73 29.00
C MET A 76 0.78 12.36 28.42
N LEU A 77 0.24 11.30 29.01
CA LEU A 77 0.38 9.94 28.50
C LEU A 77 -0.21 9.77 27.10
N LYS A 78 -1.34 10.40 26.80
CA LYS A 78 -1.95 10.33 25.45
C LYS A 78 -1.08 11.03 24.41
N GLN A 79 -0.40 12.11 24.78
CA GLN A 79 0.60 12.76 23.93
C GLN A 79 1.81 11.85 23.72
N ASP A 80 2.37 11.28 24.78
CA ASP A 80 3.49 10.33 24.71
C ASP A 80 3.14 9.11 23.84
N PHE A 81 1.91 8.60 23.94
CA PHE A 81 1.41 7.52 23.10
C PHE A 81 1.36 7.92 21.63
N THR A 82 0.89 9.13 21.34
CA THR A 82 0.83 9.67 19.97
C THR A 82 2.23 9.73 19.36
N ASP A 83 3.22 10.20 20.13
CA ASP A 83 4.62 10.25 19.71
C ASP A 83 5.20 8.83 19.48
N ALA A 84 4.85 7.87 20.34
CA ALA A 84 5.22 6.47 20.15
C ALA A 84 4.60 5.87 18.88
N VAL A 85 3.33 6.16 18.59
CA VAL A 85 2.65 5.74 17.36
C VAL A 85 3.34 6.32 16.12
N ILE A 86 3.71 7.60 16.14
CA ILE A 86 4.46 8.25 15.04
C ILE A 86 5.82 7.57 14.85
N LYS A 87 6.56 7.32 15.95
CA LYS A 87 7.85 6.63 15.94
C LYS A 87 7.74 5.23 15.31
N ILE A 88 6.72 4.46 15.68
CA ILE A 88 6.47 3.12 15.15
C ILE A 88 6.15 3.17 13.66
N ARG A 89 5.25 4.07 13.24
CA ARG A 89 4.91 4.28 11.83
C ARG A 89 6.16 4.54 11.00
N ASN A 90 7.00 5.48 11.44
CA ASN A 90 8.22 5.86 10.73
C ASN A 90 9.25 4.72 10.68
N ARG A 91 9.42 3.98 11.78
CA ARG A 91 10.28 2.77 11.83
C ARG A 91 9.88 1.74 10.78
N HIS A 92 8.59 1.62 10.51
CA HIS A 92 8.06 0.60 9.61
C HIS A 92 8.12 0.99 8.14
N ASN A 93 8.54 2.20 7.76
CA ASN A 93 8.46 2.67 6.36
C ASN A 93 9.13 1.71 5.37
N ASP A 94 10.32 1.18 5.69
CA ASP A 94 11.09 0.34 4.77
C ASP A 94 10.83 -1.18 4.93
N VAL A 95 9.77 -1.59 5.62
CA VAL A 95 9.48 -3.01 5.88
C VAL A 95 9.21 -3.80 4.60
N VAL A 96 8.48 -3.23 3.64
CA VAL A 96 8.19 -3.89 2.35
C VAL A 96 9.45 -4.16 1.54
N PRO A 97 10.28 -3.13 1.22
CA PRO A 97 11.49 -3.36 0.42
C PRO A 97 12.49 -4.22 1.18
N THR A 98 12.58 -4.10 2.51
CA THR A 98 13.46 -4.96 3.32
C THR A 98 12.99 -6.42 3.33
N MET A 99 11.70 -6.68 3.51
CA MET A 99 11.18 -8.06 3.46
C MET A 99 11.37 -8.68 2.06
N ALA A 100 11.12 -7.91 0.99
CA ALA A 100 11.39 -8.31 -0.37
C ALA A 100 12.87 -8.68 -0.58
N GLN A 101 13.78 -7.85 -0.08
CA GLN A 101 15.22 -8.11 -0.12
C GLN A 101 15.58 -9.41 0.62
N GLY A 102 14.95 -9.71 1.75
CA GLY A 102 15.16 -10.97 2.46
C GLY A 102 14.74 -12.21 1.66
N VAL A 103 13.66 -12.12 0.89
CA VAL A 103 13.22 -13.19 -0.01
C VAL A 103 14.19 -13.35 -1.19
N VAL A 104 14.74 -12.25 -1.71
CA VAL A 104 15.78 -12.28 -2.76
C VAL A 104 17.05 -12.94 -2.24
N GLU A 105 17.55 -12.53 -1.06
CA GLU A 105 18.71 -13.13 -0.38
C GLU A 105 18.57 -14.64 -0.22
N TYR A 106 17.39 -15.10 0.20
CA TYR A 106 17.07 -16.52 0.32
C TYR A 106 17.12 -17.23 -1.03
N LYS A 107 16.43 -16.69 -2.04
CA LYS A 107 16.34 -17.29 -3.38
C LYS A 107 17.69 -17.41 -4.06
N GLU A 108 18.57 -16.42 -3.90
CA GLU A 108 19.91 -16.44 -4.50
C GLU A 108 20.84 -17.46 -3.82
N THR A 109 20.65 -17.69 -2.52
CA THR A 109 21.50 -18.61 -1.74
C THR A 109 21.03 -20.06 -1.84
N TYR A 110 19.73 -20.30 -1.75
CA TYR A 110 19.15 -21.63 -1.56
C TYR A 110 18.33 -22.12 -2.77
N GLY A 111 18.11 -21.25 -3.76
CA GLY A 111 17.17 -21.52 -4.85
C GLY A 111 15.71 -21.46 -4.40
N THR A 112 14.82 -21.99 -5.22
CA THR A 112 13.38 -22.07 -4.92
C THR A 112 12.82 -23.40 -5.35
N ASP A 113 12.18 -24.12 -4.42
CA ASP A 113 11.30 -25.24 -4.73
C ASP A 113 9.82 -24.82 -4.66
N PRO A 114 8.89 -25.57 -5.28
CA PRO A 114 7.47 -25.21 -5.32
C PRO A 114 6.81 -25.10 -3.95
N ILE A 115 7.16 -25.98 -3.00
CA ILE A 115 6.52 -26.05 -1.68
C ILE A 115 6.93 -24.83 -0.87
N THR A 116 8.23 -24.54 -0.82
CA THR A 116 8.73 -23.36 -0.10
C THR A 116 8.20 -22.07 -0.72
N SER A 117 8.10 -22.00 -2.05
CA SER A 117 7.52 -20.83 -2.74
C SER A 117 6.06 -20.60 -2.35
N GLN A 118 5.26 -21.66 -2.23
CA GLN A 118 3.86 -21.56 -1.78
C GLN A 118 3.76 -21.12 -0.31
N ASN A 119 4.63 -21.63 0.56
CA ASN A 119 4.66 -21.22 1.98
C ASN A 119 5.07 -19.75 2.14
N ILE A 120 6.07 -19.29 1.38
CA ILE A 120 6.49 -17.89 1.35
C ILE A 120 5.35 -17.01 0.82
N GLN A 121 4.67 -17.43 -0.25
CA GLN A 121 3.52 -16.70 -0.80
C GLN A 121 2.42 -16.52 0.27
N TYR A 122 2.00 -17.62 0.90
CA TYR A 122 0.97 -17.60 1.94
C TYR A 122 1.35 -16.69 3.12
N PHE A 123 2.60 -16.73 3.55
CA PHE A 123 3.12 -15.83 4.58
C PHE A 123 3.05 -14.36 4.12
N LEU A 124 3.57 -14.05 2.93
CA LEU A 124 3.65 -12.66 2.45
C LEU A 124 2.27 -12.02 2.27
N ASP A 125 1.28 -12.77 1.77
CA ASP A 125 -0.11 -12.30 1.66
C ASP A 125 -0.64 -11.85 3.03
N ARG A 126 -0.44 -12.69 4.06
CA ARG A 126 -0.89 -12.39 5.44
C ARG A 126 -0.09 -11.28 6.09
N PHE A 127 1.23 -11.30 5.91
CA PHE A 127 2.15 -10.31 6.44
C PHE A 127 1.81 -8.91 5.92
N TYR A 128 1.66 -8.74 4.61
CA TYR A 128 1.34 -7.45 4.01
C TYR A 128 -0.09 -7.02 4.33
N MET A 129 -1.08 -7.92 4.33
CA MET A 129 -2.44 -7.58 4.77
C MET A 129 -2.49 -7.09 6.23
N SER A 130 -1.77 -7.77 7.12
CA SER A 130 -1.69 -7.37 8.52
C SER A 130 -1.00 -6.01 8.67
N ARG A 131 0.08 -5.77 7.91
CA ARG A 131 0.80 -4.48 7.94
C ARG A 131 -0.05 -3.33 7.37
N ILE A 132 -0.81 -3.52 6.29
CA ILE A 132 -1.80 -2.52 5.79
C ILE A 132 -2.77 -2.16 6.91
N SER A 133 -3.26 -3.17 7.62
CA SER A 133 -4.22 -2.98 8.71
C SER A 133 -3.62 -2.21 9.88
N ILE A 134 -2.37 -2.49 10.25
CA ILE A 134 -1.64 -1.73 11.28
C ILE A 134 -1.40 -0.29 10.81
N ARG A 135 -0.87 -0.08 9.60
CA ARG A 135 -0.64 1.27 9.06
C ARG A 135 -1.92 2.09 8.98
N MET A 136 -3.04 1.46 8.62
CA MET A 136 -4.35 2.13 8.66
C MET A 136 -4.68 2.65 10.06
N LEU A 137 -4.49 1.84 11.10
CA LEU A 137 -4.74 2.25 12.49
C LEU A 137 -3.79 3.36 12.95
N LEU A 138 -2.49 3.21 12.68
CA LEU A 138 -1.48 4.22 13.04
C LEU A 138 -1.76 5.54 12.32
N ASN A 139 -2.02 5.51 11.01
CA ASN A 139 -2.30 6.70 10.22
C ASN A 139 -3.56 7.42 10.71
N GLN A 140 -4.64 6.68 10.98
CA GLN A 140 -5.87 7.26 11.53
C GLN A 140 -5.62 7.99 12.85
N HIS A 141 -4.89 7.38 13.79
CA HIS A 141 -4.55 8.04 15.05
C HIS A 141 -3.69 9.28 14.84
N THR A 142 -2.62 9.17 14.05
CA THR A 142 -1.70 10.29 13.83
C THR A 142 -2.32 11.45 13.06
N LEU A 143 -3.20 11.21 12.11
CA LEU A 143 -3.87 12.27 11.35
C LEU A 143 -4.92 13.00 12.20
N LEU A 144 -5.56 12.31 13.14
CA LEU A 144 -6.58 12.90 14.01
C LEU A 144 -5.98 13.57 15.27
N PHE A 145 -4.86 13.05 15.80
CA PHE A 145 -4.33 13.44 17.11
C PHE A 145 -2.85 13.85 17.12
N GLY A 146 -2.12 13.71 15.99
CA GLY A 146 -0.67 13.88 15.90
C GLY A 146 -0.12 15.32 15.87
N GLY A 147 -0.95 16.36 15.78
CA GLY A 147 -0.52 17.74 16.04
C GLY A 147 -1.07 18.86 15.12
N LYS A 148 -1.54 19.93 15.79
CA LYS A 148 -1.82 21.36 15.44
C LYS A 148 -2.54 21.76 14.16
N VAL A 149 -2.79 20.86 13.23
CA VAL A 149 -3.53 21.17 12.00
C VAL A 149 -4.78 20.31 12.02
N HIS A 150 -5.80 20.79 12.76
CA HIS A 150 -7.13 20.15 12.79
C HIS A 150 -7.72 20.04 11.38
N ASP A 151 -7.33 20.96 10.49
CA ASP A 151 -7.71 20.96 9.09
C ASP A 151 -6.47 20.76 8.22
N ASN A 152 -6.25 19.54 7.70
CA ASN A 152 -5.27 19.36 6.62
C ASN A 152 -5.62 20.36 5.49
N PRO A 153 -4.83 21.42 5.23
CA PRO A 153 -5.23 22.48 4.30
C PRO A 153 -5.41 21.94 2.88
N ALA A 154 -4.71 20.84 2.55
CA ALA A 154 -4.84 20.14 1.29
C ALA A 154 -6.17 19.38 1.18
N HIS A 155 -6.70 18.83 2.28
CA HIS A 155 -7.91 18.00 2.29
C HIS A 155 -8.78 18.21 3.55
N PRO A 156 -9.41 19.38 3.72
CA PRO A 156 -10.15 19.75 4.94
C PRO A 156 -11.43 18.93 5.19
N LYS A 157 -11.83 18.07 4.25
CA LYS A 157 -13.02 17.20 4.37
C LYS A 157 -12.69 15.74 4.69
N GLN A 158 -11.41 15.39 4.82
CA GLN A 158 -10.99 14.02 5.13
C GLN A 158 -11.05 13.74 6.63
N ILE A 159 -11.48 12.54 6.97
CA ILE A 159 -11.55 12.00 8.33
C ILE A 159 -10.35 11.08 8.51
N GLY A 160 -9.27 11.61 9.09
CA GLY A 160 -7.97 10.96 9.04
C GLY A 160 -7.55 10.73 7.58
N SER A 161 -7.36 9.47 7.19
CA SER A 161 -7.08 9.08 5.79
C SER A 161 -8.32 8.72 4.96
N ILE A 162 -9.54 8.81 5.51
CA ILE A 162 -10.77 8.44 4.83
C ILE A 162 -11.43 9.68 4.24
N ASP A 163 -11.74 9.64 2.95
CA ASP A 163 -12.55 10.65 2.30
C ASP A 163 -14.02 10.17 2.24
N PRO A 164 -14.96 10.86 2.90
CA PRO A 164 -16.39 10.53 2.86
C PRO A 164 -17.04 10.79 1.49
N SER A 165 -16.36 11.49 0.58
CA SER A 165 -16.83 11.80 -0.77
C SER A 165 -15.67 11.70 -1.76
N CYS A 166 -14.93 10.58 -1.72
CA CYS A 166 -13.81 10.30 -2.62
C CYS A 166 -14.29 10.25 -4.08
N HIS A 167 -13.88 11.23 -4.87
CA HIS A 167 -14.16 11.28 -6.31
C HIS A 167 -13.20 10.34 -7.03
N VAL A 168 -13.71 9.19 -7.49
CA VAL A 168 -12.89 8.10 -8.02
C VAL A 168 -12.13 8.53 -9.27
N THR A 169 -12.78 9.31 -10.13
CA THR A 169 -12.21 9.83 -11.38
C THR A 169 -10.97 10.71 -11.13
N ASP A 170 -10.96 11.51 -10.07
CA ASP A 170 -9.83 12.39 -9.76
C ASP A 170 -8.62 11.58 -9.29
N VAL A 171 -8.83 10.57 -8.44
CA VAL A 171 -7.78 9.67 -7.96
C VAL A 171 -7.17 8.87 -9.11
N VAL A 172 -8.00 8.40 -10.05
CA VAL A 172 -7.55 7.68 -11.25
C VAL A 172 -6.72 8.59 -12.16
N LYS A 173 -7.14 9.84 -12.36
CA LYS A 173 -6.39 10.82 -13.18
C LYS A 173 -5.03 11.16 -12.57
N ASP A 174 -4.98 11.42 -11.26
CA ASP A 174 -3.71 11.68 -10.57
C ASP A 174 -2.75 10.48 -10.64
N ALA A 175 -3.26 9.26 -10.44
CA ALA A 175 -2.49 8.03 -10.61
C ALA A 175 -1.96 7.87 -12.06
N TYR A 176 -2.80 8.16 -13.05
CA TYR A 176 -2.40 8.12 -14.46
C TYR A 176 -1.32 9.15 -14.78
N GLU A 177 -1.49 10.41 -14.37
CA GLU A 177 -0.53 11.49 -14.64
C GLU A 177 0.85 11.17 -14.07
N ASN A 178 0.91 10.64 -12.84
CA ASN A 178 2.17 10.23 -12.23
C ASN A 178 2.78 9.00 -12.92
N ALA A 179 1.97 8.04 -13.37
CA ALA A 179 2.46 6.91 -14.15
C ALA A 179 2.99 7.35 -15.53
N CYS A 180 2.31 8.29 -16.20
CA CYS A 180 2.76 8.92 -17.44
C CYS A 180 4.10 9.65 -17.26
N ASN A 181 4.26 10.39 -16.17
CA ASN A 181 5.51 11.08 -15.85
C ASN A 181 6.67 10.08 -15.69
N LEU A 182 6.42 8.94 -15.05
CA LEU A 182 7.44 7.89 -14.89
C LEU A 182 7.74 7.18 -16.22
N CYS A 183 6.70 6.84 -16.99
CA CYS A 183 6.79 6.22 -18.31
C CYS A 183 7.58 7.12 -19.28
N SER A 184 7.20 8.39 -19.38
CA SER A 184 7.84 9.38 -20.27
C SER A 184 9.30 9.63 -19.91
N ARG A 185 9.70 9.53 -18.63
CA ARG A 185 11.12 9.62 -18.25
C ARG A 185 11.96 8.45 -18.76
N TYR A 186 11.36 7.28 -18.95
CA TYR A 186 12.07 6.06 -19.34
C TYR A 186 11.97 5.78 -20.84
N TYR A 187 10.77 5.89 -21.40
CA TYR A 187 10.47 5.60 -22.81
C TYR A 187 10.40 6.86 -23.68
N MET A 188 10.65 8.05 -23.11
CA MET A 188 10.52 9.36 -23.79
C MET A 188 9.13 9.70 -24.33
N ASN A 189 8.13 8.86 -24.03
CA ASN A 189 6.72 9.05 -24.37
C ASN A 189 5.82 8.20 -23.45
N SER A 190 4.50 8.34 -23.56
CA SER A 190 3.52 7.51 -22.85
C SER A 190 2.20 7.42 -23.63
N PRO A 191 1.44 6.30 -23.50
CA PRO A 191 0.12 6.19 -24.12
C PRO A 191 -0.88 7.18 -23.51
N GLU A 192 -1.87 7.62 -24.29
CA GLU A 192 -2.97 8.48 -23.82
C GLU A 192 -3.99 7.75 -22.92
N LEU A 193 -4.82 8.51 -22.19
CA LEU A 193 -5.92 7.99 -21.37
C LEU A 193 -7.27 8.23 -22.05
N VAL A 194 -8.05 7.16 -22.19
CA VAL A 194 -9.48 7.24 -22.51
C VAL A 194 -10.27 6.80 -21.28
N LEU A 195 -10.97 7.72 -20.63
CA LEU A 195 -11.71 7.46 -19.40
C LEU A 195 -13.22 7.58 -19.63
N GLU A 196 -13.95 6.55 -19.24
CA GLU A 196 -15.42 6.51 -19.27
C GLU A 196 -15.97 6.23 -17.87
N GLU A 197 -17.08 6.88 -17.54
CA GLU A 197 -17.72 6.80 -16.23
C GLU A 197 -19.19 6.42 -16.36
N PHE A 198 -19.64 5.44 -15.59
CA PHE A 198 -21.01 4.93 -15.61
C PHE A 198 -21.57 4.81 -14.19
N ASN A 199 -22.41 5.76 -13.79
CA ASN A 199 -23.03 5.78 -12.47
C ASN A 199 -24.48 5.29 -12.50
N VAL A 200 -24.70 4.02 -12.13
CA VAL A 200 -26.05 3.42 -12.12
C VAL A 200 -26.97 4.10 -11.09
N LYS A 201 -26.41 4.60 -9.99
CA LYS A 201 -27.17 5.26 -8.90
C LYS A 201 -27.56 6.70 -9.24
N GLY A 202 -26.87 7.33 -10.17
CA GLY A 202 -27.11 8.70 -10.58
C GLY A 202 -26.38 9.01 -11.88
N PRO A 203 -26.99 8.73 -13.05
CA PRO A 203 -26.32 8.80 -14.35
C PRO A 203 -25.59 10.11 -14.64
N ASP A 204 -26.12 11.24 -14.16
CA ASP A 204 -25.55 12.58 -14.37
C ASP A 204 -24.68 13.08 -13.21
N LYS A 205 -24.38 12.22 -12.23
CA LYS A 205 -23.59 12.57 -11.05
C LYS A 205 -22.21 11.89 -11.09
N PRO A 206 -21.16 12.60 -10.67
CA PRO A 206 -19.86 11.97 -10.52
C PRO A 206 -19.92 10.83 -9.48
N ILE A 207 -19.13 9.80 -9.71
CA ILE A 207 -18.96 8.65 -8.83
C ILE A 207 -18.12 9.10 -7.63
N ALA A 208 -18.81 9.25 -6.52
CA ALA A 208 -18.21 9.48 -5.21
C ALA A 208 -18.49 8.29 -4.27
N VAL A 209 -17.46 7.82 -3.59
CA VAL A 209 -17.56 6.73 -2.61
C VAL A 209 -16.86 7.11 -1.31
N VAL A 210 -17.20 6.42 -0.22
CA VAL A 210 -16.43 6.55 1.02
C VAL A 210 -15.24 5.59 0.95
N TYR A 211 -14.02 6.12 0.85
CA TYR A 211 -12.82 5.29 0.67
C TYR A 211 -11.57 5.97 1.21
N VAL A 212 -10.44 5.25 1.23
CA VAL A 212 -9.11 5.81 1.50
C VAL A 212 -8.46 6.14 0.15
N PRO A 213 -8.37 7.43 -0.25
CA PRO A 213 -7.93 7.78 -1.61
C PRO A 213 -6.54 7.25 -1.97
N SER A 214 -5.60 7.25 -1.02
CA SER A 214 -4.24 6.73 -1.25
C SER A 214 -4.24 5.23 -1.58
N HIS A 215 -5.10 4.42 -0.96
CA HIS A 215 -5.19 2.99 -1.29
C HIS A 215 -5.65 2.78 -2.73
N LEU A 216 -6.66 3.54 -3.16
CA LEU A 216 -7.13 3.50 -4.55
C LEU A 216 -6.05 3.98 -5.51
N TYR A 217 -5.41 5.12 -5.20
CA TYR A 217 -4.32 5.68 -5.99
C TYR A 217 -3.24 4.63 -6.27
N HIS A 218 -2.74 3.95 -5.25
CA HIS A 218 -1.67 2.96 -5.42
C HIS A 218 -2.12 1.75 -6.24
N MET A 219 -3.33 1.22 -6.03
CA MET A 219 -3.84 0.11 -6.84
C MET A 219 -3.87 0.48 -8.33
N VAL A 220 -4.41 1.65 -8.66
CA VAL A 220 -4.56 2.06 -10.06
C VAL A 220 -3.23 2.53 -10.66
N PHE A 221 -2.37 3.21 -9.89
CA PHE A 221 -1.02 3.62 -10.30
C PHE A 221 -0.17 2.41 -10.73
N GLU A 222 -0.18 1.32 -9.97
CA GLU A 222 0.56 0.10 -10.33
C GLU A 222 -0.01 -0.58 -11.59
N LEU A 223 -1.35 -0.59 -11.74
CA LEU A 223 -1.98 -1.08 -12.97
C LEU A 223 -1.58 -0.23 -14.18
N PHE A 224 -1.54 1.10 -14.04
CA PHE A 224 -1.09 1.99 -15.11
C PHE A 224 0.36 1.76 -15.50
N LYS A 225 1.28 1.64 -14.52
CA LYS A 225 2.68 1.32 -14.83
C LYS A 225 2.80 0.03 -15.66
N ASN A 226 2.07 -1.01 -15.26
CA ASN A 226 2.09 -2.30 -15.97
C ASN A 226 1.50 -2.19 -17.39
N ALA A 227 0.34 -1.55 -17.53
CA ALA A 227 -0.32 -1.30 -18.81
C ALA A 227 0.55 -0.47 -19.76
N MET A 228 1.12 0.63 -19.26
CA MET A 228 2.02 1.50 -20.02
C MET A 228 3.27 0.76 -20.44
N ARG A 229 3.96 0.08 -19.51
CA ARG A 229 5.15 -0.71 -19.82
C ARG A 229 4.87 -1.75 -20.92
N ALA A 230 3.82 -2.54 -20.79
CA ALA A 230 3.47 -3.56 -21.78
C ALA A 230 3.16 -2.93 -23.15
N THR A 231 2.49 -1.77 -23.18
CA THR A 231 2.20 -1.04 -24.41
C THR A 231 3.48 -0.48 -25.03
N MET A 232 4.31 0.23 -24.25
CA MET A 232 5.56 0.82 -24.76
C MET A 232 6.54 -0.24 -25.28
N GLU A 233 6.68 -1.37 -24.59
CA GLU A 233 7.56 -2.47 -25.03
C GLU A 233 7.04 -3.18 -26.29
N LEU A 234 5.72 -3.28 -26.50
CA LEU A 234 5.16 -3.92 -27.70
C LEU A 234 5.24 -3.04 -28.94
N TYR A 235 5.06 -1.73 -28.78
CA TYR A 235 4.99 -0.76 -29.87
C TYR A 235 6.24 0.12 -29.93
N GLU A 236 7.41 -0.39 -29.56
CA GLU A 236 8.67 0.38 -29.42
C GLU A 236 8.96 1.30 -30.62
N ASP A 237 8.73 0.81 -31.85
CA ASP A 237 8.97 1.54 -33.11
C ASP A 237 7.74 2.31 -33.65
N ALA A 238 6.63 2.36 -32.92
CA ALA A 238 5.43 3.02 -33.37
C ALA A 238 5.51 4.55 -33.20
N MET A 239 4.90 5.28 -34.14
CA MET A 239 4.77 6.74 -34.04
C MET A 239 3.66 7.16 -33.06
N GLU A 240 2.66 6.30 -32.87
CA GLU A 240 1.54 6.50 -31.96
C GLU A 240 1.25 5.21 -31.19
N TYR A 241 0.88 5.36 -29.92
CA TYR A 241 0.61 4.24 -29.02
C TYR A 241 -0.90 4.11 -28.81
N PRO A 242 -1.46 2.88 -28.77
CA PRO A 242 -2.86 2.72 -28.42
C PRO A 242 -3.12 3.23 -27.00
N PRO A 243 -4.22 3.97 -26.76
CA PRO A 243 -4.49 4.53 -25.45
C PRO A 243 -4.80 3.43 -24.42
N VAL A 244 -4.53 3.74 -23.16
CA VAL A 244 -5.02 2.96 -22.02
C VAL A 244 -6.47 3.38 -21.75
N HIS A 245 -7.38 2.42 -21.81
CA HIS A 245 -8.79 2.65 -21.55
C HIS A 245 -9.12 2.36 -20.09
N VAL A 246 -9.83 3.27 -19.43
CA VAL A 246 -10.34 3.09 -18.07
C VAL A 246 -11.85 3.25 -18.05
N GLN A 247 -12.53 2.26 -17.47
CA GLN A 247 -13.97 2.33 -17.21
C GLN A 247 -14.21 2.30 -15.70
N ILE A 248 -14.91 3.32 -15.20
CA ILE A 248 -15.32 3.44 -13.80
C ILE A 248 -16.82 3.22 -13.74
N VAL A 249 -17.26 2.19 -13.04
CA VAL A 249 -18.67 1.80 -12.94
C VAL A 249 -19.09 1.74 -11.48
N LEU A 250 -20.13 2.49 -11.11
CA LEU A 250 -20.76 2.39 -9.79
C LEU A 250 -22.12 1.69 -9.94
N GLY A 251 -22.17 0.44 -9.49
CA GLY A 251 -23.39 -0.35 -9.40
C GLY A 251 -24.15 -0.14 -8.10
N HIS A 252 -25.11 -1.02 -7.83
CA HIS A 252 -25.86 -0.99 -6.56
C HIS A 252 -24.96 -1.37 -5.37
N GLU A 253 -24.07 -2.33 -5.54
CA GLU A 253 -23.19 -2.86 -4.49
C GLU A 253 -21.72 -2.55 -4.78
N ASP A 254 -21.30 -2.70 -6.04
CA ASP A 254 -19.88 -2.61 -6.40
C ASP A 254 -19.48 -1.26 -6.99
N LEU A 255 -18.23 -0.87 -6.70
CA LEU A 255 -17.46 0.07 -7.49
C LEU A 255 -16.41 -0.73 -8.28
N THR A 256 -16.42 -0.62 -9.61
CA THR A 256 -15.46 -1.29 -10.49
C THR A 256 -14.61 -0.25 -11.22
N VAL A 257 -13.29 -0.40 -11.16
CA VAL A 257 -12.33 0.33 -12.00
C VAL A 257 -11.63 -0.68 -12.90
N LYS A 258 -11.92 -0.65 -14.20
CA LYS A 258 -11.33 -1.54 -15.20
C LYS A 258 -10.30 -0.79 -16.02
N VAL A 259 -9.03 -1.18 -15.92
CA VAL A 259 -7.93 -0.68 -16.76
C VAL A 259 -7.70 -1.69 -17.89
N SER A 260 -7.69 -1.23 -19.14
CA SER A 260 -7.52 -2.06 -20.33
C SER A 260 -6.45 -1.47 -21.23
N ASP A 261 -5.45 -2.27 -21.58
CA ASP A 261 -4.37 -1.91 -22.49
C ASP A 261 -4.38 -2.77 -23.77
N ARG A 262 -3.51 -2.42 -24.72
CA ARG A 262 -3.24 -3.22 -25.93
C ARG A 262 -1.79 -3.71 -25.98
N GLY A 263 -1.15 -3.95 -24.85
CA GLY A 263 0.24 -4.36 -24.68
C GLY A 263 0.51 -5.85 -24.93
N GLY A 264 -0.29 -6.52 -25.76
CA GLY A 264 -0.03 -7.90 -26.22
C GLY A 264 -0.50 -9.02 -25.30
N GLY A 265 -0.93 -8.69 -24.07
CA GLY A 265 -1.55 -9.62 -23.13
C GLY A 265 -0.61 -10.67 -22.54
N VAL A 266 -1.19 -11.57 -21.72
CA VAL A 266 -0.44 -12.59 -20.99
C VAL A 266 -1.06 -13.97 -21.25
N PRO A 267 -0.26 -15.00 -21.62
CA PRO A 267 -0.78 -16.36 -21.74
C PRO A 267 -1.40 -16.86 -20.43
N LEU A 268 -2.57 -17.50 -20.51
CA LEU A 268 -3.34 -17.96 -19.33
C LEU A 268 -2.48 -18.71 -18.29
N ARG A 269 -1.57 -19.59 -18.75
CA ARG A 269 -0.65 -20.36 -17.89
C ARG A 269 0.31 -19.52 -17.03
N LYS A 270 0.45 -18.22 -17.31
CA LYS A 270 1.31 -17.28 -16.57
C LYS A 270 0.51 -16.35 -15.65
N ILE A 271 -0.82 -16.28 -15.76
CA ILE A 271 -1.64 -15.32 -15.00
C ILE A 271 -1.46 -15.51 -13.49
N ASP A 272 -1.59 -16.73 -12.99
CA ASP A 272 -1.44 -17.01 -11.55
C ASP A 272 -0.04 -16.66 -11.02
N ARG A 273 0.97 -16.72 -11.90
CA ARG A 273 2.36 -16.39 -11.53
C ARG A 273 2.58 -14.90 -11.34
N LEU A 274 1.76 -14.03 -11.96
CA LEU A 274 1.89 -12.58 -11.80
C LEU A 274 1.63 -12.12 -10.37
N PHE A 275 0.87 -12.91 -9.61
CA PHE A 275 0.59 -12.66 -8.20
C PHE A 275 1.61 -13.29 -7.26
N THR A 276 2.62 -13.99 -7.80
CA THR A 276 3.65 -14.64 -6.98
C THR A 276 4.80 -13.69 -6.66
N TYR A 277 5.08 -13.44 -5.38
CA TYR A 277 6.14 -12.50 -4.95
C TYR A 277 7.56 -12.86 -5.40
N THR A 278 7.81 -14.13 -5.74
CA THR A 278 9.12 -14.62 -6.21
C THR A 278 9.25 -14.61 -7.73
N TYR A 279 8.21 -14.19 -8.46
CA TYR A 279 8.15 -14.14 -9.92
C TYR A 279 8.03 -12.69 -10.41
N SER A 280 8.86 -12.33 -11.37
CA SER A 280 8.77 -11.04 -12.07
C SER A 280 9.33 -11.19 -13.48
N THR A 281 8.75 -10.44 -14.42
CA THR A 281 9.24 -10.29 -15.81
C THR A 281 10.05 -9.00 -15.99
N ALA A 282 10.21 -8.19 -14.94
CA ALA A 282 11.06 -7.01 -14.97
C ALA A 282 12.54 -7.40 -15.03
N PRO A 283 13.36 -6.73 -15.87
CA PRO A 283 14.81 -6.88 -15.80
C PRO A 283 15.30 -6.45 -14.42
N ARG A 284 16.35 -7.11 -13.92
CA ARG A 284 16.97 -6.72 -12.65
C ARG A 284 17.56 -5.31 -12.81
N PRO A 285 17.42 -4.44 -11.80
CA PRO A 285 18.15 -3.18 -11.74
C PRO A 285 19.64 -3.35 -12.07
N GLN A 286 20.16 -2.62 -13.05
CA GLN A 286 21.61 -2.45 -13.19
C GLN A 286 22.06 -1.38 -12.18
N MET A 287 23.04 -1.71 -11.33
CA MET A 287 23.42 -0.93 -10.14
C MET A 287 24.16 0.39 -10.40
N ASP A 288 24.26 0.86 -11.65
CA ASP A 288 25.28 1.85 -12.03
C ASP A 288 24.92 3.33 -11.82
N THR A 289 23.80 3.67 -11.16
CA THR A 289 23.60 5.05 -10.68
C THR A 289 22.51 5.10 -9.62
N LYS A 290 22.74 5.86 -8.53
CA LYS A 290 21.72 6.08 -7.47
C LYS A 290 20.36 6.53 -8.02
N GLN A 291 20.33 7.22 -9.16
CA GLN A 291 19.11 7.69 -9.81
C GLN A 291 18.37 6.57 -10.56
N LEU A 292 19.10 5.65 -11.21
CA LEU A 292 18.56 4.44 -11.82
C LEU A 292 18.12 3.40 -10.78
N TYR A 293 18.74 3.37 -9.61
CA TYR A 293 18.34 2.51 -8.49
C TYR A 293 16.91 2.81 -8.03
N TYR A 294 16.56 4.08 -7.79
CA TYR A 294 15.18 4.46 -7.44
C TYR A 294 14.21 4.11 -8.57
N ILE A 295 14.53 4.47 -9.81
CA ILE A 295 13.69 4.18 -10.98
C ILE A 295 13.45 2.66 -11.12
N SER A 296 14.49 1.84 -10.95
CA SER A 296 14.41 0.39 -11.05
C SER A 296 13.64 -0.28 -9.90
N GLN A 297 13.66 0.30 -8.69
CA GLN A 297 12.78 -0.11 -7.60
C GLN A 297 11.31 0.14 -7.96
N TYR A 298 11.00 1.28 -8.59
CA TYR A 298 9.64 1.59 -9.08
C TYR A 298 9.16 0.69 -10.24
N TYR A 299 10.06 0.07 -11.01
CA TYR A 299 9.72 -0.85 -12.11
C TYR A 299 9.69 -2.33 -11.70
N CYS A 300 10.17 -2.66 -10.50
CA CYS A 300 10.11 -4.01 -9.95
C CYS A 300 8.82 -4.16 -9.15
N PHE A 301 8.10 -5.27 -9.33
CA PHE A 301 6.76 -5.61 -8.81
C PHE A 301 6.56 -5.52 -7.28
N TYR A 302 7.56 -5.08 -6.52
CA TYR A 302 7.48 -4.88 -5.08
C TYR A 302 6.71 -3.61 -4.67
N CYS A 303 6.31 -2.76 -5.63
CA CYS A 303 5.73 -1.44 -5.35
C CYS A 303 4.22 -1.37 -5.11
N ILE A 304 3.42 -2.45 -5.21
CA ILE A 304 2.03 -2.40 -4.71
C ILE A 304 2.00 -1.99 -3.23
N PHE A 305 3.07 -2.30 -2.51
CA PHE A 305 3.04 -2.26 -1.06
C PHE A 305 3.85 -1.11 -0.44
N ASP A 306 4.65 -0.35 -1.18
CA ASP A 306 5.57 0.62 -0.54
C ASP A 306 4.87 1.87 0.03
N GLN A 307 3.64 2.16 -0.42
CA GLN A 307 2.87 3.32 0.05
C GLN A 307 1.46 2.98 0.60
N ILE A 308 0.88 1.82 0.24
CA ILE A 308 -0.31 1.26 0.91
C ILE A 308 0.06 0.68 2.28
N VAL A 309 1.25 0.10 2.42
CA VAL A 309 1.66 -0.70 3.58
C VAL A 309 2.60 0.07 4.49
#